data_AF-Q2QYJ0-F1
#
_entry.id   AF-Q2QYJ0-F1
#
_cell.length_a   1.000
_cell.length_b   1.000
_cell.length_c   1.000
_cell.angle_alpha   90.00
_cell.angle_beta   90.00
_cell.angle_gamma   90.00
#
_symmetry.space_group_name_H-M   'P 1'
#
loop_
_entity.id
_entity.type
_entity.pdbx_description
1 polymer ?
#
loop_
_entity_poly.entity_id
_entity_poly.type
_entity_poly.pdbx_seq_one_letter_code
_entity_poly.pdbx_strand_id
1 'polypeptide(L)'
;MAREHFVLVHGEGHGSWCWFKLRWLLESSGYQVTCIDLAGAGVDPTDPNTVRSFEQYDKPLLDLISAIPEDEKGLPTLPENEINLIFGTGADDPPTTAALRPEFQRERLSQQSPEERIEKQEWKNI
;
A
#
# COMPACT_ATOMS: atom_id res chain seq x y z
N MET A 1 -19.11 1.61 15.88
CA MET A 1 -18.41 0.86 14.82
C MET A 1 -16.94 1.21 14.95
N ALA A 2 -16.06 0.22 15.07
CA ALA A 2 -14.62 0.48 15.00
C ALA A 2 -14.32 1.03 13.60
N ARG A 3 -13.73 2.22 13.52
CA ARG A 3 -13.30 2.81 12.25
C ARG A 3 -11.94 2.22 11.90
N GLU A 4 -11.70 2.08 10.60
CA GLU A 4 -10.47 1.52 10.04
C GLU A 4 -9.23 2.25 10.57
N HIS A 5 -8.14 1.50 10.74
CA HIS A 5 -6.83 2.03 11.14
C HIS A 5 -5.96 2.25 9.90
N PHE A 6 -5.60 3.50 9.64
CA PHE A 6 -4.68 3.87 8.55
C PHE A 6 -3.23 3.88 9.04
N VAL A 7 -2.37 3.13 8.35
CA VAL A 7 -0.92 3.22 8.49
C VAL A 7 -0.37 3.98 7.30
N LEU A 8 0.21 5.16 7.54
CA LEU A 8 0.74 6.04 6.49
C LEU A 8 2.27 5.94 6.43
N VAL A 9 2.78 5.49 5.29
CA VAL A 9 4.21 5.27 5.02
C VAL A 9 4.72 6.36 4.08
N HIS A 10 5.77 7.08 4.45
CA HIS A 10 6.34 8.16 3.63
C HIS A 10 7.22 7.62 2.49
N GLY A 11 7.52 8.49 1.50
CA GLY A 11 8.50 8.21 0.44
C GLY A 11 9.93 8.60 0.82
N GLU A 12 10.88 8.39 -0.10
CA GLU A 12 12.31 8.74 0.08
C GLU A 12 12.51 10.25 0.32
N GLY A 13 13.50 10.62 1.13
CA GLY A 13 13.80 12.02 1.49
C GLY A 13 12.81 12.69 2.45
N HIS A 14 11.84 11.94 2.99
CA HIS A 14 10.79 12.46 3.89
C HIS A 14 10.79 11.73 5.24
N GLY A 15 9.77 11.98 6.05
CA GLY A 15 9.45 11.26 7.27
C GLY A 15 7.95 11.35 7.54
N SER A 16 7.49 10.82 8.67
CA SER A 16 6.11 10.83 9.15
C SER A 16 5.47 12.23 9.13
N TRP A 17 6.29 13.28 9.29
CA TRP A 17 5.88 14.69 9.25
C TRP A 17 5.19 15.11 7.96
N CYS A 18 5.45 14.46 6.81
CA CYS A 18 4.83 14.85 5.54
C CYS A 18 3.31 14.59 5.53
N TRP A 19 2.83 13.71 6.42
CA TRP A 19 1.42 13.33 6.54
C TRP A 19 0.60 14.25 7.45
N PHE A 20 1.16 15.31 8.04
CA PHE A 20 0.49 16.07 9.11
C PHE A 20 -0.95 16.52 8.75
N LYS A 21 -1.17 17.02 7.53
CA LYS A 21 -2.49 17.48 7.07
C LYS A 21 -3.46 16.31 6.92
N LEU A 22 -2.99 15.23 6.30
CA LEU A 22 -3.82 14.07 6.03
C LEU A 22 -4.20 13.35 7.33
N ARG A 23 -3.23 13.19 8.23
CA ARG A 23 -3.45 12.68 9.59
C ARG A 23 -4.57 13.45 10.28
N TRP A 24 -4.48 14.79 10.30
CA TRP A 24 -5.48 15.63 10.95
C TRP A 24 -6.88 15.44 10.36
N LEU A 25 -7.00 15.34 9.03
CA LEU A 25 -8.29 15.14 8.35
C LEU A 25 -8.90 13.75 8.67
N LEU A 26 -8.08 12.71 8.67
CA LEU A 26 -8.50 11.34 8.99
C LEU A 26 -8.90 11.20 10.46
N GLU A 27 -8.08 11.70 11.39
CA GLU A 27 -8.37 11.70 12.82
C GLU A 27 -9.64 12.52 13.14
N SER A 28 -9.82 13.68 12.50
CA SER A 28 -11.04 14.50 12.63
C SER A 28 -12.28 13.80 12.07
N SER A 29 -12.08 12.93 11.08
CA SER A 29 -13.11 12.04 10.55
C SER A 29 -13.25 10.75 11.37
N GLY A 30 -12.64 10.70 12.57
CA GLY A 30 -12.71 9.63 13.57
C GLY A 30 -12.01 8.33 13.22
N TYR A 31 -11.12 8.32 12.24
CA TYR A 31 -10.25 7.17 11.95
C TYR A 31 -9.05 7.13 12.89
N GLN A 32 -8.52 5.94 13.15
CA GLN A 32 -7.21 5.81 13.79
C GLN A 32 -6.12 5.96 12.73
N VAL A 33 -5.05 6.67 13.05
CA VAL A 33 -3.97 6.93 12.10
C VAL A 33 -2.61 6.77 12.77
N THR A 34 -1.75 5.95 12.18
CA THR A 34 -0.33 5.85 12.52
C THR A 34 0.49 6.39 11.36
N CYS A 35 1.27 7.44 11.60
CA CYS A 35 2.29 7.91 10.66
C CYS A 35 3.64 7.39 11.17
N ILE A 36 4.31 6.56 10.38
CA ILE A 36 5.55 5.90 10.79
C ILE A 36 6.76 6.60 10.16
N ASP A 37 7.87 6.67 10.88
CA ASP A 37 9.20 6.99 10.35
C ASP A 37 9.93 5.69 10.05
N LEU A 38 10.46 5.54 8.83
CA LEU A 38 11.32 4.42 8.44
C LEU A 38 12.75 4.63 8.98
N ALA A 39 13.60 3.61 8.90
CA ALA A 39 14.93 3.68 9.51
C ALA A 39 15.78 4.79 8.85
N GLY A 40 16.30 5.70 9.68
CA GLY A 40 17.08 6.87 9.25
C GLY A 40 16.25 7.98 8.59
N ALA A 41 14.92 7.91 8.65
CA ALA A 41 14.02 8.92 8.11
C ALA A 41 13.36 9.75 9.23
N GLY A 42 12.97 10.98 8.91
CA GLY A 42 12.28 11.88 9.84
C GLY A 42 13.03 12.09 11.16
N VAL A 43 12.46 11.59 12.26
CA VAL A 43 13.05 11.68 13.61
C VAL A 43 13.70 10.37 14.10
N ASP A 44 13.73 9.33 13.25
CA ASP A 44 14.40 8.08 13.57
C ASP A 44 15.91 8.31 13.77
N PRO A 45 16.52 7.80 14.86
CA PRO A 45 17.91 8.11 15.20
C PRO A 45 18.93 7.26 14.43
N THR A 46 18.51 6.31 13.58
CA THR A 46 19.43 5.46 12.82
C THR A 46 20.25 6.31 11.86
N ASP A 47 21.57 6.14 11.84
CA ASP A 47 22.42 6.81 10.85
C ASP A 47 22.05 6.31 9.44
N PRO A 48 21.56 7.17 8.52
CA PRO A 48 21.15 6.75 7.19
C PRO A 48 22.29 6.10 6.39
N ASN A 49 23.55 6.44 6.69
CA ASN A 49 24.72 5.86 6.04
C ASN A 49 24.95 4.38 6.41
N THR A 50 24.27 3.89 7.45
CA THR A 50 24.35 2.50 7.92
C THR A 50 23.21 1.62 7.39
N VAL A 51 22.16 2.22 6.80
CA VAL A 51 21.05 1.50 6.17
C VAL A 51 21.45 1.09 4.76
N ARG A 52 21.63 -0.22 4.52
CA ARG A 52 22.20 -0.77 3.27
C ARG A 52 21.26 -1.71 2.52
N SER A 53 20.03 -1.91 2.99
CA SER A 53 19.02 -2.71 2.31
C SER A 53 17.60 -2.20 2.58
N PHE A 54 16.66 -2.56 1.70
CA PHE A 54 15.24 -2.29 1.91
C PHE A 54 14.71 -2.93 3.19
N GLU A 55 15.12 -4.16 3.50
CA GLU A 55 14.72 -4.82 4.75
C GLU A 55 15.15 -4.03 6.00
N GLN A 56 16.34 -3.40 5.99
CA GLN A 56 16.78 -2.53 7.08
C GLN A 56 16.00 -1.23 7.13
N TYR A 57 15.72 -0.63 5.97
CA TYR A 57 14.96 0.61 5.85
C TYR A 57 13.50 0.43 6.31
N ASP A 58 12.86 -0.64 5.87
CA ASP A 58 11.45 -0.97 6.12
C ASP A 58 11.23 -1.66 7.46
N LYS A 59 12.30 -1.95 8.22
CA LYS A 59 12.21 -2.66 9.51
C LYS A 59 11.15 -2.08 10.47
N PRO A 60 11.07 -0.75 10.69
CA PRO A 60 10.02 -0.19 11.55
C PRO A 60 8.61 -0.54 11.09
N LEU A 61 8.37 -0.56 9.77
CA LEU A 61 7.08 -0.92 9.18
C LEU A 61 6.79 -2.42 9.35
N LEU A 62 7.78 -3.28 9.10
CA LEU A 62 7.62 -4.73 9.27
C LEU A 62 7.35 -5.11 10.72
N ASP A 63 8.03 -4.45 11.66
CA ASP A 63 7.81 -4.63 13.10
C ASP A 63 6.39 -4.16 13.49
N LEU A 64 5.95 -3.00 12.98
CA LEU A 64 4.59 -2.48 13.21
C LEU A 64 3.54 -3.47 12.71
N ILE A 65 3.63 -3.93 11.45
CA ILE A 65 2.67 -4.87 10.86
C ILE A 65 2.64 -6.17 11.64
N SER A 66 3.80 -6.67 12.07
CA SER A 66 3.91 -7.91 12.84
C SER A 66 3.25 -7.83 14.22
N ALA A 67 3.16 -6.63 14.80
CA ALA A 67 2.52 -6.38 16.08
C ALA A 67 0.99 -6.21 16.01
N ILE A 68 0.43 -6.00 14.81
CA ILE A 68 -1.03 -5.88 14.62
C ILE A 68 -1.69 -7.26 14.82
N PRO A 69 -2.84 -7.36 15.53
CA PRO A 69 -3.62 -8.59 15.60
C PRO A 69 -4.01 -9.13 14.22
N GLU A 70 -4.03 -10.44 14.02
CA GLU A 70 -4.29 -11.03 12.70
C GLU A 70 -5.66 -10.67 12.13
N ASP A 71 -6.66 -10.46 12.99
CA ASP A 71 -8.01 -10.00 12.63
C ASP A 71 -8.08 -8.52 12.25
N GLU A 72 -7.03 -7.75 12.56
CA GLU A 72 -6.88 -6.33 12.22
C GLU A 72 -5.88 -6.10 11.08
N LYS A 73 -5.08 -7.11 10.70
CA LYS A 73 -4.15 -7.06 9.57
C LYS A 73 -4.89 -7.11 8.23
N GLY A 74 -5.42 -5.97 7.80
CA GLY A 74 -5.77 -5.67 6.40
C GLY A 74 -6.39 -6.81 5.57
N LEU A 75 -6.06 -6.86 4.28
CA LEU A 75 -6.52 -7.93 3.40
C LEU A 75 -5.84 -9.25 3.82
N PRO A 76 -6.57 -10.37 4.01
CA PRO A 76 -5.95 -11.66 4.28
C PRO A 76 -4.91 -11.98 3.21
N THR A 77 -3.83 -12.68 3.60
CA THR A 77 -2.81 -13.21 2.68
C THR A 77 -3.49 -13.74 1.43
N LEU A 78 -3.19 -13.12 0.28
CA LEU A 78 -3.72 -13.53 -1.00
C LEU A 78 -3.29 -14.96 -1.23
N PRO A 79 -4.23 -15.92 -1.37
CA PRO A 79 -3.84 -17.27 -1.66
C PRO A 79 -3.20 -17.28 -3.06
N GLU A 80 -2.10 -18.03 -3.23
CA GLU A 80 -1.24 -17.97 -4.43
C GLU A 80 -2.01 -18.18 -5.74
N ASN A 81 -3.16 -18.85 -5.67
CA ASN A 81 -4.05 -19.08 -6.80
C ASN A 81 -4.71 -17.79 -7.32
N GLU A 82 -4.72 -16.70 -6.58
CA GLU A 82 -5.35 -15.42 -6.96
C GLU A 82 -4.39 -14.45 -7.66
N ILE A 83 -3.14 -14.87 -7.88
CA ILE A 83 -2.12 -14.08 -8.58
C ILE A 83 -1.86 -14.72 -9.95
N ASN A 84 -2.02 -13.91 -11.00
CA ASN A 84 -1.54 -14.21 -12.35
C ASN A 84 -0.19 -13.54 -12.56
N LEU A 85 0.84 -14.35 -12.79
CA LEU A 85 2.15 -13.87 -13.19
C LEU A 85 2.17 -13.63 -14.70
N ILE A 86 2.58 -12.43 -15.10
CA ILE A 86 2.71 -12.03 -16.50
C ILE A 86 4.19 -12.01 -16.86
N PHE A 87 4.53 -12.83 -17.85
CA PHE A 87 5.88 -13.03 -18.33
C PHE A 87 6.08 -12.24 -19.63
N GLY A 88 6.37 -10.94 -19.48
CA GLY A 88 6.45 -10.02 -20.62
C GLY A 88 7.61 -10.31 -21.58
N THR A 89 8.65 -10.99 -21.11
CA THR A 89 9.87 -11.29 -21.88
C THR A 89 9.95 -12.75 -22.35
N GLY A 90 9.08 -13.64 -21.86
CA GLY A 90 9.06 -15.06 -22.20
C GLY A 90 8.86 -15.95 -20.98
N ALA A 91 8.38 -17.19 -21.19
CA ALA A 91 8.04 -18.11 -20.09
C ALA A 91 9.25 -18.60 -19.28
N ASP A 92 10.46 -18.53 -19.85
CA ASP A 92 11.71 -18.95 -19.21
C ASP A 92 12.38 -17.83 -18.40
N ASP A 93 11.86 -16.60 -18.47
CA ASP A 93 12.36 -15.45 -17.73
C ASP A 93 11.56 -15.21 -16.44
N PRO A 94 12.10 -14.48 -15.44
CA PRO A 94 11.33 -14.11 -14.26
C PRO A 94 10.11 -13.25 -14.64
N PRO A 95 8.96 -13.42 -13.95
CA PRO A 95 7.75 -12.67 -14.26
C PRO A 95 7.98 -11.17 -14.05
N THR A 96 7.58 -10.36 -15.03
CA THR A 96 7.76 -8.91 -14.99
C THR A 96 6.64 -8.21 -14.22
N THR A 97 5.49 -8.88 -14.03
CA THR A 97 4.33 -8.34 -13.35
C THR A 97 3.55 -9.43 -12.64
N ALA A 98 3.07 -9.15 -11.44
CA ALA A 98 2.06 -9.94 -10.74
C ALA A 98 0.75 -9.17 -10.76
N ALA A 99 -0.28 -9.73 -11.37
CA ALA A 99 -1.61 -9.15 -11.41
C ALA A 99 -2.57 -10.02 -10.59
N LEU A 100 -3.43 -9.40 -9.79
CA LEU A 100 -4.55 -10.13 -9.17
C LEU A 100 -5.52 -10.62 -10.25
N ARG A 101 -6.12 -11.79 -10.03
CA ARG A 101 -7.13 -12.33 -10.94
C ARG A 101 -8.34 -11.38 -11.06
N PRO A 102 -8.90 -11.19 -12.26
CA PRO A 102 -10.01 -10.26 -12.47
C PRO A 102 -11.23 -10.53 -11.58
N GLU A 103 -11.55 -11.80 -11.31
CA GLU A 103 -12.64 -12.21 -10.41
C GLU A 103 -12.40 -11.75 -8.97
N PHE A 104 -11.18 -11.98 -8.45
CA PHE A 104 -10.80 -11.57 -7.10
C PHE A 104 -10.74 -10.04 -6.97
N GLN A 105 -10.16 -9.35 -7.96
CA GLN A 105 -10.18 -7.89 -8.03
C GLN A 105 -11.61 -7.35 -8.02
N ARG A 106 -12.52 -7.97 -8.79
CA ARG A 106 -13.91 -7.51 -8.89
C ARG A 106 -14.68 -7.73 -7.58
N GLU A 107 -14.45 -8.84 -6.89
CA GLU A 107 -15.14 -9.12 -5.62
C GLU A 107 -14.62 -8.23 -4.48
N ARG A 108 -13.30 -8.06 -4.36
CA ARG A 108 -12.68 -7.44 -3.18
C ARG A 108 -12.21 -6.00 -3.37
N LEU A 109 -11.88 -5.60 -4.59
CA LEU A 109 -11.32 -4.27 -4.89
C LEU A 109 -12.26 -3.38 -5.70
N SER A 110 -13.46 -3.87 -6.09
CA SER A 110 -14.44 -3.06 -6.84
C SER A 110 -14.86 -1.79 -6.11
N GLN A 111 -14.90 -1.80 -4.78
CA GLN A 111 -15.23 -0.62 -3.97
C GLN A 111 -14.13 0.45 -3.98
N GLN A 112 -12.92 0.10 -4.43
CA GLN A 112 -11.77 1.01 -4.49
C GLN A 112 -11.57 1.61 -5.89
N SER A 113 -12.22 1.04 -6.91
CA SER A 113 -12.22 1.61 -8.25
C SER A 113 -13.22 2.77 -8.30
N PRO A 114 -12.85 3.94 -8.85
CA PRO A 114 -13.82 4.97 -9.19
C PRO A 114 -14.92 4.35 -10.05
N GLU A 115 -16.18 4.77 -9.88
CA GLU A 115 -17.23 4.33 -10.79
C GLU A 115 -16.81 4.67 -12.22
N GLU A 116 -16.72 3.65 -13.09
CA GLU A 116 -16.48 3.87 -14.51
C GLU A 116 -17.60 4.75 -15.04
N ARG A 117 -17.27 6.02 -15.31
CA ARG A 117 -18.16 6.91 -16.04
C ARG A 117 -18.31 6.28 -17.41
N ILE A 118 -19.46 5.66 -17.68
CA ILE A 118 -19.80 5.12 -19.00
C ILE A 118 -20.01 6.32 -19.93
N GLU A 119 -18.92 6.96 -20.38
CA GLU A 119 -18.91 7.80 -21.57
C GLU A 119 -18.78 6.86 -22.78
N LYS A 120 -19.85 6.09 -23.01
CA LYS A 120 -20.09 5.55 -24.34
C LYS A 120 -20.44 6.73 -25.25
N GLN A 121 -19.66 6.87 -26.32
CA GLN A 121 -20.06 7.48 -27.61
C GLN A 121 -19.66 8.93 -27.96
N GLU A 122 -18.40 9.37 -27.81
CA GLU A 122 -17.94 10.60 -28.51
C GLU A 122 -16.66 10.47 -29.37
N TRP A 123 -16.12 9.27 -29.59
CA TRP A 123 -14.99 9.06 -30.51
C TRP A 123 -15.41 8.82 -31.97
N LYS A 124 -16.37 9.61 -32.49
CA LYS A 124 -16.75 9.55 -33.92
C LYS A 124 -16.41 10.77 -34.75
N ASN A 125 -15.81 11.84 -34.22
CA ASN A 125 -15.52 13.04 -35.00
C ASN A 125 -14.21 13.75 -34.61
N ILE A 126 -13.09 13.04 -34.54
CA ILE A 126 -11.76 13.65 -34.69
C ILE A 126 -10.94 12.79 -35.65
#